data_AF-K1ULL4-F1
#
_entry.id   AF-K1ULL4-F1
#
_cell.length_a   1.000
_cell.length_b   1.000
_cell.length_c   1.000
_cell.angle_alpha   90.00
_cell.angle_beta   90.00
_cell.angle_gamma   90.00
#
_symmetry.space_group_name_H-M   'P 1'
#
loop_
_entity.id
_entity.type
_entity.pdbx_description
1 polymer ?
#
loop_
_entity_poly.entity_id
_entity_poly.type
_entity_poly.pdbx_seq_one_letter_code
_entity_poly.pdbx_strand_id
1 'polypeptide(L)'
;YSTLQQKNLTHFDSWASTFGETTTAIELAPEGTGYRARTRFAKFFNLPELMNMFKEVADIKTSDQLHLPVPEAKFETVVVQPSEYQKDMVASLSERAADVHAGIVDPSVDNMLKITSDGRKLGLDQRLMNTLLPDDPDSKLNACVGNILRIWQDGQADKLTQLVFCDLSTPKM
;
A
#
# COMPACT_ATOMS: atom_id res chain seq x y z
N TYR A 1 -18.70 21.34 -20.79
CA TYR A 1 -18.73 20.41 -21.95
C TYR A 1 -18.08 20.99 -23.20
N SER A 2 -18.32 22.26 -23.56
CA SER A 2 -17.71 22.94 -24.71
C SER A 2 -16.17 22.96 -24.68
N THR A 3 -15.54 23.22 -23.54
CA THR A 3 -14.07 23.27 -23.43
C THR A 3 -13.38 21.93 -23.75
N LEU A 4 -13.93 20.80 -23.28
CA LEU A 4 -13.38 19.47 -23.56
C LEU A 4 -13.60 19.06 -25.02
N GLN A 5 -14.73 19.43 -25.62
CA GLN A 5 -14.99 19.23 -27.05
C GLN A 5 -14.05 20.07 -27.93
N GLN A 6 -13.80 21.32 -27.58
CA GLN A 6 -12.85 22.19 -28.29
C GLN A 6 -11.41 21.68 -28.20
N LYS A 7 -11.05 21.03 -27.10
CA LYS A 7 -9.71 20.45 -26.88
C LYS A 7 -9.59 18.99 -27.35
N ASN A 8 -10.63 18.39 -27.93
CA ASN A 8 -10.69 16.96 -28.31
C ASN A 8 -10.39 16.00 -27.14
N LEU A 9 -10.77 16.36 -25.91
CA LEU A 9 -10.56 15.58 -24.69
C LEU A 9 -11.84 14.88 -24.21
N THR A 10 -12.74 14.52 -25.13
CA THR A 10 -14.02 13.88 -24.81
C THR A 10 -13.90 12.41 -24.43
N HIS A 11 -12.78 11.77 -24.79
CA HIS A 11 -12.47 10.38 -24.45
C HIS A 11 -11.24 10.29 -23.55
N PHE A 12 -11.26 9.32 -22.64
CA PHE A 12 -10.12 9.07 -21.74
C PHE A 12 -8.84 8.81 -22.52
N ASP A 13 -8.88 8.07 -23.63
CA ASP A 13 -7.71 7.77 -24.45
C ASP A 13 -7.09 9.03 -25.06
N SER A 14 -7.92 9.98 -25.51
CA SER A 14 -7.46 11.27 -26.03
C SER A 14 -6.79 12.09 -24.92
N TRP A 15 -7.36 12.10 -23.71
CA TRP A 15 -6.75 12.74 -22.55
C TRP A 15 -5.45 12.05 -22.11
N ALA A 16 -5.44 10.73 -22.01
CA ALA A 16 -4.29 9.94 -21.61
C ALA A 16 -3.14 10.04 -22.63
N SER A 17 -3.44 10.16 -23.92
CA SER A 17 -2.43 10.42 -24.96
C SER A 17 -1.86 11.83 -24.93
N THR A 18 -2.61 12.82 -24.42
CA THR A 18 -2.27 14.24 -24.42
C THR A 18 -1.65 14.71 -23.10
N PHE A 19 -1.84 13.95 -22.02
CA PHE A 19 -1.30 14.29 -20.71
C PHE A 19 -0.56 13.14 -20.03
N GLY A 20 -0.75 11.89 -20.43
CA GLY A 20 -0.13 10.74 -19.76
C GLY A 20 1.17 10.28 -20.43
N GLU A 21 2.19 10.00 -19.63
CA GLU A 21 3.42 9.34 -20.06
C GLU A 21 3.52 7.97 -19.40
N THR A 22 3.75 6.95 -20.24
CA THR A 22 4.01 5.59 -19.77
C THR A 22 5.49 5.42 -19.46
N THR A 23 5.83 5.07 -18.22
CA THR A 23 7.20 4.69 -17.85
C THR A 23 7.27 3.20 -17.66
N THR A 24 8.31 2.58 -18.22
CA THR A 24 8.65 1.17 -17.94
C THR A 24 9.60 1.14 -16.75
N ALA A 25 9.13 0.59 -15.63
CA ALA A 25 9.94 0.40 -14.43
C ALA A 25 10.19 -1.08 -14.21
N ILE A 26 11.39 -1.41 -13.74
CA ILE A 26 11.73 -2.75 -13.27
C ILE A 26 11.20 -2.87 -11.83
N GLU A 27 10.28 -3.80 -11.60
CA GLU A 27 9.65 -4.04 -10.31
C GLU A 27 9.97 -5.46 -9.82
N LEU A 28 9.99 -5.66 -8.50
CA LEU A 28 10.11 -7.00 -7.93
C LEU A 28 8.90 -7.83 -8.39
N ALA A 29 9.14 -9.05 -8.86
CA ALA A 29 8.08 -9.93 -9.29
C ALA A 29 7.14 -10.25 -8.09
N PRO A 30 5.81 -10.36 -8.29
CA PRO A 30 4.84 -10.60 -7.22
C PRO A 30 5.15 -11.82 -6.34
N GLU A 31 5.88 -12.79 -6.88
CA GLU A 31 6.28 -14.05 -6.24
C GLU A 31 7.49 -13.88 -5.30
N GLY A 32 8.09 -12.68 -5.26
CA GLY A 32 9.25 -12.35 -4.41
C GLY A 32 10.60 -12.76 -5.01
N THR A 33 10.61 -13.48 -6.13
CA THR A 33 11.83 -13.91 -6.83
C THR A 33 11.95 -13.25 -8.20
N GLY A 34 13.01 -12.46 -8.40
CA GLY A 34 13.34 -11.85 -9.69
C GLY A 34 12.68 -10.48 -9.94
N TYR A 35 12.93 -9.95 -11.13
CA TYR A 35 12.51 -8.60 -11.53
C TYR A 35 11.74 -8.65 -12.86
N ARG A 36 10.66 -7.88 -12.96
CA ARG A 36 9.85 -7.76 -14.17
C ARG A 36 9.72 -6.30 -14.59
N ALA A 37 9.94 -6.03 -15.87
CA ALA A 37 9.62 -4.74 -16.45
C ALA A 37 8.11 -4.58 -16.59
N ARG A 38 7.54 -3.55 -15.98
CA ARG A 38 6.12 -3.20 -16.10
C ARG A 38 5.98 -1.76 -16.58
N THR A 39 5.22 -1.59 -17.66
CA THR A 39 4.86 -0.26 -18.16
C THR A 39 3.62 0.24 -17.44
N ARG A 40 3.72 1.41 -16.82
CA ARG A 40 2.62 2.06 -16.07
C ARG A 40 2.48 3.51 -16.51
N PHE A 41 1.27 4.07 -16.44
CA PHE A 41 1.09 5.52 -16.44
C PHE A 41 1.72 6.07 -15.18
N ALA A 42 2.80 6.85 -15.32
CA ALA A 42 3.63 7.24 -14.19
C ALA A 42 3.86 8.74 -14.09
N LYS A 43 3.74 9.46 -15.21
CA LYS A 43 3.99 10.91 -15.26
C LYS A 43 2.95 11.60 -16.12
N PHE A 44 2.85 12.91 -15.92
CA PHE A 44 2.05 13.78 -16.77
C PHE A 44 2.94 14.74 -17.56
N PHE A 45 2.63 14.95 -18.83
CA PHE A 45 3.16 16.07 -19.62
C PHE A 45 2.12 17.17 -19.77
N ASN A 46 2.52 18.40 -20.10
CA ASN A 46 1.62 19.56 -20.19
C ASN A 46 0.82 19.83 -18.89
N LEU A 47 1.49 19.69 -17.73
CA LEU A 47 0.94 19.96 -16.40
C LEU A 47 0.32 21.37 -16.26
N PRO A 48 0.92 22.46 -16.79
CA PRO A 48 0.29 23.78 -16.70
C PRO A 48 -1.08 23.84 -17.38
N GLU A 49 -1.22 23.27 -18.58
CA GLU A 49 -2.47 23.22 -19.33
C GLU A 49 -3.53 22.34 -18.64
N LEU A 50 -3.11 21.19 -18.09
CA LEU A 50 -3.97 20.31 -17.31
C LEU A 50 -4.47 21.01 -16.04
N MET A 51 -3.57 21.67 -15.32
CA MET A 51 -3.91 22.41 -14.10
C MET A 51 -4.80 23.62 -14.38
N ASN A 52 -4.59 24.33 -15.49
CA ASN A 52 -5.48 25.44 -15.89
C ASN A 52 -6.89 24.94 -16.19
N MET A 53 -7.03 23.82 -16.90
CA MET A 53 -8.33 23.22 -17.17
C MET A 53 -9.01 22.72 -15.89
N PHE A 54 -8.25 22.13 -14.95
CA PHE A 54 -8.80 21.66 -13.67
C PHE A 54 -9.21 22.82 -12.76
N LYS A 55 -8.49 23.95 -12.81
CA LYS A 55 -8.83 25.18 -12.07
C LYS A 55 -10.11 25.87 -12.54
N GLU A 56 -10.63 25.56 -13.74
CA GLU A 56 -11.94 26.06 -14.19
C GLU A 56 -13.09 25.51 -13.33
N VAL A 57 -12.90 24.37 -12.68
CA VAL A 57 -13.93 23.67 -11.90
C VAL A 57 -13.57 23.48 -10.42
N ALA A 58 -12.34 23.83 -10.02
CA ALA A 58 -11.86 23.66 -8.66
C ALA A 58 -10.97 24.84 -8.23
N ASP A 59 -11.25 25.42 -7.07
CA ASP A 59 -10.30 26.28 -6.36
C ASP A 59 -9.44 25.40 -5.44
N ILE A 60 -8.12 25.45 -5.63
CA ILE A 60 -7.17 24.60 -4.93
C ILE A 60 -6.24 25.51 -4.14
N LYS A 61 -6.23 25.33 -2.82
CA LYS A 61 -5.25 25.94 -1.92
C LYS A 61 -4.22 24.91 -1.49
N THR A 62 -2.96 25.14 -1.84
CA THR A 62 -1.85 24.30 -1.36
C THR A 62 -1.41 24.72 0.03
N SER A 63 -0.72 23.83 0.75
CA SER A 63 -0.17 24.14 2.08
C SER A 63 0.67 25.42 2.08
N ASP A 64 1.49 25.62 1.04
CA ASP A 64 2.33 26.82 0.87
C ASP A 64 1.52 28.10 0.69
N GLN A 65 0.28 28.03 0.19
CA GLN A 65 -0.59 29.19 0.06
C GLN A 65 -1.31 29.53 1.38
N LEU A 66 -1.55 28.51 2.22
CA LEU A 66 -2.30 28.66 3.46
C LEU A 66 -1.43 29.12 4.64
N HIS A 67 -0.11 28.93 4.57
CA HIS A 67 0.86 29.34 5.61
C HIS A 67 0.43 28.94 7.03
N LEU A 68 -0.19 27.77 7.18
CA LEU A 68 -0.71 27.30 8.46
C LEU A 68 0.44 26.83 9.36
N PRO A 69 0.34 27.01 10.69
CA PRO A 69 1.28 26.43 11.64
C PRO A 69 1.07 24.92 11.71
N VAL A 70 1.79 24.18 10.85
CA VAL A 70 1.78 22.71 10.82
C VAL A 70 2.99 22.21 11.63
N PRO A 71 2.80 21.31 12.60
CA PRO A 71 3.91 20.75 13.36
C PRO A 71 4.79 19.85 12.48
N GLU A 72 6.09 19.79 12.78
CA GLU A 72 7.00 18.86 12.12
C GLU A 72 6.70 17.42 12.56
N ALA A 73 6.42 16.56 11.59
CA ALA A 73 6.21 15.15 11.84
C ALA A 73 7.55 14.41 11.96
N LYS A 74 7.70 13.62 13.02
CA LYS A 74 8.80 12.66 13.17
C LYS A 74 8.33 11.30 12.66
N PHE A 75 9.02 10.77 11.65
CA PHE A 75 8.72 9.46 11.09
C PHE A 75 9.76 8.44 11.58
N GLU A 76 9.28 7.32 12.12
CA GLU A 76 10.10 6.22 12.59
C GLU A 76 9.62 4.92 11.95
N THR A 77 10.57 4.16 11.37
CA THR A 77 10.30 2.84 10.80
C THR A 77 10.85 1.77 11.73
N VAL A 78 9.97 0.98 12.34
CA VAL A 78 10.35 -0.14 13.19
C VAL A 78 10.49 -1.39 12.32
N VAL A 79 11.72 -1.92 12.24
CA VAL A 79 12.03 -3.15 11.51
C VAL A 79 12.01 -4.32 12.48
N VAL A 80 11.28 -5.37 12.12
CA VAL A 80 11.15 -6.61 12.88
C VAL A 80 11.60 -7.77 12.01
N GLN A 81 12.37 -8.69 12.57
CA GLN A 81 12.84 -9.87 11.85
C GLN A 81 11.72 -10.93 11.77
N PRO A 82 11.57 -11.62 10.64
CA PRO A 82 10.57 -12.67 10.52
C PRO A 82 10.97 -13.90 11.35
N SER A 83 9.97 -14.51 11.98
CA SER A 83 10.12 -15.81 12.64
C SER A 83 10.42 -16.92 11.62
N GLU A 84 10.91 -18.07 12.08
CA GLU A 84 11.10 -19.23 11.19
C GLU A 84 9.77 -19.68 10.57
N TYR A 85 8.67 -19.68 11.35
CA TYR A 85 7.34 -19.98 10.82
C TYR A 85 6.91 -19.01 9.73
N GLN A 86 7.19 -17.72 9.89
CA GLN A 86 6.89 -16.72 8.85
C GLN A 86 7.72 -16.97 7.58
N LYS A 87 9.01 -17.30 7.70
CA LYS A 87 9.85 -17.61 6.54
C LYS A 87 9.32 -18.81 5.77
N ASP A 88 8.97 -19.89 6.47
CA ASP A 88 8.41 -21.11 5.87
C ASP A 88 7.07 -20.82 5.16
N MET A 89 6.21 -20.03 5.80
CA MET A 89 4.93 -19.63 5.21
C MET A 89 5.11 -18.75 3.97
N VAL A 90 6.06 -17.81 3.99
CA VAL A 90 6.39 -16.99 2.81
C VAL A 90 6.89 -17.87 1.66
N ALA A 91 7.78 -18.83 1.94
CA ALA A 91 8.27 -19.76 0.93
C ALA A 91 7.12 -20.56 0.30
N SER A 92 6.18 -21.06 1.12
CA SER A 92 4.99 -21.76 0.63
C SER A 92 4.08 -20.86 -0.23
N LEU A 93 3.96 -19.56 0.09
CA LEU A 93 3.22 -18.61 -0.75
C LEU A 93 3.89 -18.40 -2.11
N SER A 94 5.23 -18.35 -2.16
CA SER A 94 5.98 -18.24 -3.41
C SER A 94 5.79 -19.48 -4.30
N GLU A 95 5.80 -20.69 -3.72
CA GLU A 95 5.50 -21.93 -4.45
C GLU A 95 4.08 -21.91 -5.03
N ARG A 96 3.08 -21.56 -4.20
CA ARG A 96 1.69 -21.41 -4.66
C ARG A 96 1.55 -20.42 -5.81
N ALA A 97 2.27 -19.30 -5.75
CA ALA A 97 2.23 -18.29 -6.80
C ALA A 97 2.84 -18.82 -8.11
N ALA A 98 3.93 -19.58 -8.04
CA ALA A 98 4.54 -20.22 -9.19
C ALA A 98 3.58 -21.24 -9.84
N ASP A 99 2.90 -22.07 -9.05
CA ASP A 99 1.93 -23.06 -9.55
C ASP A 99 0.73 -22.42 -10.23
N VAL A 100 0.18 -21.35 -9.64
CA VAL A 100 -0.90 -20.55 -10.25
C VAL A 100 -0.43 -19.94 -11.56
N HIS A 101 0.82 -19.42 -11.62
CA HIS A 101 1.38 -18.85 -12.84
C HIS A 101 1.64 -19.89 -13.94
N ALA A 102 2.03 -21.09 -13.56
CA ALA A 102 2.22 -22.21 -14.48
C ALA A 102 0.89 -22.83 -14.97
N GLY A 103 -0.25 -22.41 -14.42
CA GLY A 103 -1.57 -22.96 -14.74
C GLY A 103 -1.77 -24.39 -14.22
N ILE A 104 -1.00 -24.79 -13.21
CA ILE A 104 -1.06 -26.12 -12.58
C ILE A 104 -2.29 -26.24 -11.68
N VAL A 105 -2.74 -25.12 -11.12
CA VAL A 105 -3.86 -25.04 -10.16
C VAL A 105 -5.04 -24.32 -10.79
N ASP A 106 -6.24 -24.85 -10.56
CA ASP A 106 -7.48 -24.20 -10.96
C ASP A 106 -7.68 -22.87 -10.19
N PRO A 107 -7.94 -21.73 -10.87
CA PRO A 107 -8.12 -20.43 -10.22
C PRO A 107 -9.21 -20.35 -9.14
N SER A 108 -10.19 -21.26 -9.17
CA SER A 108 -11.24 -21.38 -8.14
C SER A 108 -10.74 -22.02 -6.85
N VAL A 109 -9.66 -22.82 -6.91
CA VAL A 109 -9.02 -23.46 -5.77
C VAL A 109 -7.98 -22.53 -5.16
N ASP A 110 -7.11 -21.96 -6.00
CA ASP A 110 -6.14 -20.96 -5.58
C ASP A 110 -5.82 -19.97 -6.70
N ASN A 111 -5.51 -18.73 -6.33
CA ASN A 111 -5.21 -17.67 -7.28
C ASN A 111 -4.41 -16.55 -6.62
N MET A 112 -3.88 -15.63 -7.45
CA MET A 112 -3.05 -14.52 -6.97
C MET A 112 -3.75 -13.59 -5.97
N LEU A 113 -5.08 -13.43 -6.03
CA LEU A 113 -5.82 -12.61 -5.06
C LEU A 113 -5.83 -13.27 -3.67
N LYS A 114 -6.05 -14.58 -3.63
CA LYS A 114 -6.02 -15.37 -2.40
C LYS A 114 -4.61 -15.40 -1.79
N ILE A 115 -3.59 -15.67 -2.61
CA ILE A 115 -2.18 -15.67 -2.18
C ILE A 115 -1.77 -14.30 -1.63
N THR A 116 -2.11 -13.21 -2.33
CA THR A 116 -1.81 -11.84 -1.85
C THR A 116 -2.53 -11.53 -0.54
N SER A 117 -3.79 -11.98 -0.40
CA SER A 117 -4.55 -11.81 0.85
C SER A 117 -3.91 -12.56 2.02
N ASP A 118 -3.42 -13.78 1.79
CA ASP A 118 -2.70 -14.57 2.78
C ASP A 118 -1.35 -13.93 3.15
N GLY A 119 -0.60 -13.42 2.17
CA GLY A 119 0.63 -12.66 2.41
C GLY A 119 0.40 -11.42 3.27
N ARG A 120 -0.71 -10.69 3.06
CA ARG A 120 -1.08 -9.54 3.91
C ARG A 120 -1.42 -9.94 5.34
N LYS A 121 -2.07 -11.09 5.56
CA LYS A 121 -2.31 -11.63 6.91
C LYS A 121 -0.99 -11.96 7.60
N LEU A 122 -0.10 -12.67 6.89
CA LEU A 122 1.19 -13.09 7.40
C LEU A 122 2.08 -11.89 7.79
N GLY A 123 2.07 -10.83 6.99
CA GLY A 123 2.79 -9.59 7.27
C GLY A 123 2.22 -8.76 8.44
N LEU A 124 1.02 -9.08 8.91
CA LEU A 124 0.45 -8.53 10.15
C LEU A 124 0.78 -9.44 11.34
N ASP A 125 0.35 -10.71 11.29
CA ASP A 125 0.63 -11.72 12.30
C ASP A 125 0.40 -13.14 11.73
N GLN A 126 1.36 -14.05 11.96
CA GLN A 126 1.30 -15.44 11.48
C GLN A 126 0.07 -16.21 11.98
N ARG A 127 -0.50 -15.84 13.13
CA ARG A 127 -1.67 -16.48 13.72
C ARG A 127 -2.96 -16.21 12.95
N LEU A 128 -2.97 -15.20 12.08
CA LEU A 128 -4.06 -14.95 11.13
C LEU A 128 -4.10 -15.99 10.01
N MET A 129 -2.98 -16.67 9.75
CA MET A 129 -2.91 -17.83 8.86
C MET A 129 -3.17 -19.14 9.60
N ASN A 130 -2.62 -19.28 10.80
CA ASN A 130 -2.80 -20.46 11.64
C ASN A 130 -2.91 -20.09 13.12
N THR A 131 -4.13 -20.17 13.66
CA THR A 131 -4.43 -19.80 15.05
C THR A 131 -3.79 -20.71 16.10
N LEU A 132 -3.23 -21.85 15.70
CA LEU A 132 -2.52 -22.77 16.60
C LEU A 132 -1.05 -22.40 16.81
N LEU A 133 -0.52 -21.45 16.04
CA LEU A 133 0.85 -21.00 16.24
C LEU A 133 0.99 -20.20 17.55
N PRO A 134 2.15 -20.32 18.23
CA PRO A 134 2.42 -19.55 19.42
C PRO A 134 2.49 -18.05 19.08
N ASP A 135 2.24 -17.23 20.10
CA ASP A 135 2.59 -15.82 20.06
C ASP A 135 4.11 -15.69 19.99
N ASP A 136 4.59 -14.84 19.09
CA ASP A 136 6.00 -14.52 18.96
C ASP A 136 6.27 -13.16 19.64
N PRO A 137 7.01 -13.12 20.77
CA PRO A 137 7.34 -11.89 21.47
C PRO A 137 8.04 -10.86 20.58
N ASP A 138 8.78 -11.31 19.58
CA ASP A 138 9.52 -10.47 18.65
C ASP A 138 8.68 -10.08 17.42
N SER A 139 7.39 -10.45 17.37
CA SER A 139 6.51 -10.12 16.24
C SER A 139 6.27 -8.62 16.06
N LYS A 140 5.90 -8.24 14.83
CA LYS A 140 5.50 -6.86 14.49
C LYS A 140 4.34 -6.35 15.36
N LEU A 141 3.40 -7.24 15.69
CA LEU A 141 2.28 -6.89 16.56
C LEU A 141 2.74 -6.58 17.98
N ASN A 142 3.59 -7.43 18.57
CA ASN A 142 4.12 -7.21 19.92
C ASN A 142 5.04 -5.97 19.99
N ALA A 143 5.86 -5.73 18.96
CA ALA A 143 6.64 -4.50 18.85
C ALA A 143 5.75 -3.23 18.80
N CYS A 144 4.63 -3.30 18.07
CA CYS A 144 3.65 -2.21 18.02
C CYS A 144 3.01 -1.96 19.39
N VAL A 145 2.54 -3.02 20.05
CA VAL A 145 1.95 -2.95 21.41
C VAL A 145 2.94 -2.34 22.41
N GLY A 146 4.20 -2.79 22.39
CA GLY A 146 5.25 -2.27 23.24
C GLY A 146 5.48 -0.77 23.04
N ASN A 147 5.50 -0.31 21.79
CA ASN A 147 5.65 1.12 21.48
C ASN A 147 4.44 1.95 21.91
N ILE A 148 3.22 1.47 21.65
CA ILE A 148 1.98 2.16 22.06
C ILE A 148 1.95 2.31 23.59
N LEU A 149 2.25 1.23 24.32
CA LEU A 149 2.26 1.23 25.77
C LEU A 149 3.32 2.18 26.32
N ARG A 150 4.54 2.13 25.78
CA ARG A 150 5.63 3.03 26.15
C ARG A 150 5.23 4.50 25.94
N ILE A 151 4.76 4.87 24.75
CA ILE A 151 4.35 6.25 24.43
C ILE A 151 3.20 6.69 25.33
N TRP A 152 2.26 5.80 25.64
CA TRP A 152 1.16 6.10 26.55
C TRP A 152 1.65 6.38 27.97
N GLN A 153 2.59 5.58 28.48
CA GLN A 153 3.19 5.75 29.80
C GLN A 153 4.02 7.05 29.87
N ASP A 154 4.90 7.26 28.90
CA ASP A 154 5.75 8.46 28.82
C ASP A 154 4.91 9.74 28.68
N GLY A 155 3.78 9.66 27.97
CA GLY A 155 2.88 10.78 27.68
C GLY A 155 1.77 11.03 28.71
N GLN A 156 1.76 10.33 29.86
CA GLN A 156 0.68 10.43 30.85
C GLN A 156 0.46 11.86 31.38
N ALA A 157 1.55 12.57 31.67
CA ALA A 157 1.48 13.92 32.21
C ALA A 157 0.79 14.89 31.23
N ASP A 158 1.08 14.72 29.94
CA ASP A 158 0.57 15.58 28.86
C ASP A 158 -0.76 15.08 28.27
N LYS A 159 -1.25 13.92 28.71
CA LYS A 159 -2.47 13.26 28.22
C LYS A 159 -2.47 13.10 26.69
N LEU A 160 -1.36 12.58 26.16
CA LEU A 160 -1.19 12.39 24.72
C LEU A 160 -2.27 11.47 24.13
N THR A 161 -2.66 11.76 22.89
CA THR A 161 -3.61 10.95 22.12
C THR A 161 -2.85 10.13 21.07
N GLN A 162 -3.19 8.85 20.95
CA GLN A 162 -2.63 7.95 19.95
C GLN A 162 -3.73 7.47 19.01
N LEU A 163 -3.44 7.41 17.72
CA LEU A 163 -4.31 6.85 16.70
C LEU A 163 -3.60 5.67 16.03
N VAL A 164 -4.24 4.51 16.03
CA VAL A 164 -3.68 3.26 15.51
C VAL A 164 -4.51 2.81 14.33
N PHE A 165 -3.85 2.55 13.20
CA PHE A 165 -4.48 2.05 11.98
C PHE A 165 -4.08 0.59 11.78
N CYS A 166 -5.07 -0.27 11.48
CA CYS A 166 -4.85 -1.67 11.14
C CYS A 166 -5.69 -2.02 9.91
N ASP A 167 -5.03 -2.31 8.79
CA ASP A 167 -5.69 -2.54 7.50
C ASP A 167 -6.35 -3.92 7.38
N LEU A 168 -5.98 -4.87 8.25
CA LEU A 168 -6.52 -6.23 8.28
C LEU A 168 -7.19 -6.54 9.61
N SER A 169 -8.45 -6.13 9.72
CA SER A 169 -9.49 -6.80 10.49
C SER A 169 -10.80 -6.05 10.30
N THR A 170 -11.90 -6.75 10.11
CA THR A 170 -13.18 -6.30 10.66
C THR A 170 -13.29 -7.00 12.02
N PRO A 171 -13.47 -6.27 13.12
CA PRO A 171 -13.84 -6.90 14.38
C PRO A 171 -15.06 -7.78 14.10
N LYS A 172 -14.99 -9.07 14.43
CA LYS A 172 -16.22 -9.86 14.54
C LYS A 172 -16.94 -9.32 15.77
N MET A 173 -17.97 -8.51 15.53
CA MET A 173 -18.96 -8.16 16.57
C MET A 173 -19.72 -9.41 16.99
#